data_AF-A0A815PJ17-F1
#
_entry.id   AF-A0A815PJ17-F1
#
_cell.length_a   1.000
_cell.length_b   1.000
_cell.length_c   1.000
_cell.angle_alpha   90.00
_cell.angle_beta   90.00
_cell.angle_gamma   90.00
#
_symmetry.space_group_name_H-M   'P 1'
#
loop_
_entity.id
_entity.type
_entity.pdbx_description
1 polymer ?
#
loop_
_entity_poly.entity_id
_entity_poly.type
_entity_poly.pdbx_seq_one_letter_code
_entity_poly.pdbx_strand_id
1 'polypeptide(L)'
;MVGNLEWTNKPLAKYIFRLTGLLSFISTCMNTPKTFEYHPSLQYTTFIIDITCAIILTFEAAAKMKTRGIFIGDSSYLYDRWNHFDAIMVLNIYFSIILQTFELIGIINKYSYFTIIRSPRPFILIKVLKTFLKFKLPKSQIKSILHRSSSQIYNVTVFFLFFISLYAILGVQFFGSLTFHCVRNGTDLNNVTQSDLMIPDTYCSPTKDGFHCPENFTCKKIEIQRNLRGYNGFDEIATSFFSVYESASQEGWVFLMYRAIDSLPSWRAYFYFITLIFFLAWLVKNVFIAVIIETFAEIRVQFQQMWGSIEVTSGIEATNILQKADNSTLKLVNIGEKKKGVAPAIFLKIVQSPVFTKIIMIVVLANTIFTATIEHTHNEKLDKKNREFYHKIETLFTIFFDLEALLKIFSMGFKNYIRRSIFIFEFMLAVGTTLHCFPSFYRSAFTYFQVLRVARLLKSIPLLENFLSKIFGPGKKLGSLILFTMCLLLITSSISMQLFCFIKGLEQFETFPRAFMSMFRIAMNDGWTEVMYSAMDEVFEFGIFFLCLTALFFIFFHLLTNSIVLSLFVAVILDNLELDEDVKTIKQLKTRGSSTEIQQKLPCPGAKI
;
A
#
# COMPACT_ATOMS: atom_id res chain seq x y z
N MET A 1 9.98 -6.11 50.00
CA MET A 1 10.31 -5.00 49.08
C MET A 1 9.75 -5.29 47.68
N VAL A 2 8.43 -5.24 47.50
CA VAL A 2 7.71 -5.53 46.23
C VAL A 2 6.98 -4.25 45.76
N GLY A 3 7.62 -3.11 45.95
CA GLY A 3 7.16 -1.82 45.42
C GLY A 3 8.26 -1.24 44.54
N ASN A 4 7.87 -0.59 43.44
CA ASN A 4 8.70 0.28 42.57
C ASN A 4 9.17 -0.29 41.21
N LEU A 5 8.28 -0.91 40.43
CA LEU A 5 8.47 -0.93 38.96
C LEU A 5 7.19 -0.64 38.15
N GLU A 6 6.28 0.16 38.70
CA GLU A 6 5.15 0.75 37.96
C GLU A 6 5.58 1.73 36.85
N TRP A 7 6.85 2.16 36.82
CA TRP A 7 7.35 3.08 35.80
C TRP A 7 7.25 2.52 34.37
N THR A 8 7.41 1.21 34.18
CA THR A 8 7.30 0.55 32.86
C THR A 8 5.90 0.70 32.24
N ASN A 9 4.87 0.89 33.08
CA ASN A 9 3.50 1.08 32.64
C ASN A 9 3.13 2.53 32.36
N LYS A 10 3.99 3.50 32.73
CA LYS A 10 3.76 4.92 32.48
C LYS A 10 3.68 5.21 30.97
N PRO A 11 2.87 6.20 30.54
CA PRO A 11 2.71 6.53 29.13
C PRO A 11 4.03 6.95 28.47
N LEU A 12 4.89 7.65 29.21
CA LEU A 12 6.22 8.06 28.77
C LEU A 12 7.13 6.87 28.45
N ALA A 13 7.19 5.86 29.34
CA ALA A 13 8.00 4.66 29.12
C ALA A 13 7.50 3.88 27.89
N LYS A 14 6.18 3.74 27.74
CA LYS A 14 5.58 3.12 26.53
C LYS A 14 5.90 3.89 25.25
N TYR A 15 5.99 5.22 25.30
CA TYR A 15 6.40 6.03 24.16
C TYR A 15 7.88 5.81 23.82
N ILE A 16 8.75 5.80 24.82
CA ILE A 16 10.19 5.54 24.65
C ILE A 16 10.42 4.17 23.98
N PHE A 17 9.82 3.09 24.50
CA PHE A 17 10.01 1.75 23.91
C PHE A 17 9.52 1.64 22.46
N ARG A 18 8.51 2.43 22.07
CA ARG A 18 8.06 2.49 20.67
C ARG A 18 9.03 3.28 19.80
N LEU A 19 9.53 4.40 20.30
CA LEU A 19 10.54 5.20 19.59
C LEU A 19 11.81 4.37 19.37
N THR A 20 12.24 3.59 20.38
CA THR A 20 13.35 2.64 20.25
C THR A 20 13.08 1.57 19.20
N GLY A 21 11.86 1.03 19.12
CA GLY A 21 11.46 0.10 18.06
C GLY A 21 11.56 0.71 16.66
N LEU A 22 11.10 1.96 16.50
CA LEU A 22 11.21 2.70 15.24
C LEU A 22 12.66 3.00 14.87
N LEU A 23 13.48 3.41 15.83
CA LEU A 23 14.91 3.67 15.62
C LEU A 23 15.68 2.41 15.22
N SER A 24 15.39 1.26 15.86
CA SER A 24 15.97 -0.03 15.49
C SER A 24 15.56 -0.47 14.07
N PHE A 25 14.32 -0.20 13.67
CA PHE A 25 13.87 -0.43 12.29
C PHE A 25 14.63 0.45 11.29
N ILE A 26 14.74 1.76 11.56
CA ILE A 26 15.49 2.70 10.70
C ILE A 26 16.97 2.28 10.61
N SER A 27 17.59 1.91 11.74
CA SER A 27 18.97 1.40 11.76
C SER A 27 19.14 0.19 10.84
N THR A 28 18.20 -0.76 10.90
CA THR A 28 18.21 -1.95 10.02
C THR A 28 18.06 -1.58 8.54
N CYS A 29 17.25 -0.57 8.22
CA CYS A 29 17.09 -0.09 6.84
C CYS A 29 18.35 0.58 6.29
N MET A 30 19.15 1.20 7.15
CA MET A 30 20.39 1.89 6.77
C MET A 30 21.61 0.95 6.78
N ASN A 31 21.49 -0.24 7.35
CA ASN A 31 22.57 -1.21 7.49
C ASN A 31 22.70 -2.09 6.22
N THR A 32 23.32 -1.52 5.19
CA THR A 32 23.64 -2.22 3.92
C THR A 32 25.05 -1.87 3.45
N PRO A 33 25.76 -2.78 2.75
CA PRO A 33 27.10 -2.52 2.25
C PRO A 33 27.16 -1.28 1.36
N LYS A 34 26.21 -1.14 0.42
CA LYS A 34 26.15 -0.01 -0.51
C LYS A 34 25.89 1.33 0.18
N THR A 35 25.04 1.35 1.20
CA THR A 35 24.80 2.58 1.98
C THR A 35 26.06 3.02 2.73
N PHE A 36 26.86 2.08 3.22
CA PHE A 36 28.14 2.39 3.85
C PHE A 36 29.22 2.85 2.86
N GLU A 37 29.16 2.43 1.60
CA GLU A 37 30.02 3.01 0.54
C GLU A 37 29.67 4.47 0.26
N TYR A 38 28.38 4.81 0.15
CA TYR A 38 27.95 6.19 -0.07
C TYR A 38 28.23 7.10 1.12
N HIS A 39 27.99 6.60 2.34
CA HIS A 39 28.15 7.37 3.58
C HIS A 39 28.84 6.54 4.67
N PRO A 40 30.19 6.58 4.75
CA PRO A 40 30.96 5.78 5.71
C PRO A 40 30.61 6.03 7.17
N SER A 41 30.21 7.24 7.53
CA SER A 41 29.81 7.62 8.90
C SER A 41 28.56 6.86 9.38
N LEU A 42 27.70 6.39 8.47
CA LEU A 42 26.51 5.62 8.82
C LEU A 42 26.86 4.24 9.39
N GLN A 43 28.02 3.68 9.07
CA GLN A 43 28.44 2.39 9.62
C GLN A 43 28.62 2.44 11.15
N TYR A 44 29.26 3.50 11.65
CA TYR A 44 29.41 3.70 13.09
C TYR A 44 28.10 4.17 13.75
N THR A 45 27.34 5.01 13.03
CA THR A 45 26.07 5.55 13.54
C THR A 45 25.04 4.43 13.76
N THR A 46 24.86 3.52 12.80
CA THR A 46 23.96 2.36 12.94
C THR A 46 24.39 1.43 14.07
N PHE A 47 25.70 1.21 14.24
CA PHE A 47 26.23 0.42 15.35
C PHE A 47 25.89 1.01 16.73
N ILE A 48 26.08 2.32 16.91
CA ILE A 48 25.73 3.03 18.15
C ILE A 48 24.22 2.97 18.41
N ILE A 49 23.40 3.16 17.38
CA ILE A 49 21.94 3.05 17.48
C ILE A 49 21.54 1.63 17.90
N ASP A 50 22.15 0.61 17.34
CA ASP A 50 21.84 -0.79 17.67
C ASP A 50 22.20 -1.13 19.11
N ILE A 51 23.37 -0.72 19.59
CA ILE A 51 23.79 -0.91 21.01
C ILE A 51 22.82 -0.21 21.96
N THR A 52 22.50 1.06 21.68
CA THR A 52 21.58 1.82 22.54
C THR A 52 20.18 1.21 22.55
N CYS A 53 19.67 0.77 21.38
CA CYS A 53 18.40 0.07 21.28
C CYS A 53 18.41 -1.27 22.04
N ALA A 54 19.48 -2.06 21.92
CA ALA A 54 19.64 -3.31 22.63
C ALA A 54 19.59 -3.10 24.15
N ILE A 55 20.33 -2.12 24.68
CA ILE A 55 20.34 -1.81 26.12
C ILE A 55 18.94 -1.44 26.63
N ILE A 56 18.24 -0.55 25.93
CA ILE A 56 16.90 -0.09 26.33
C ILE A 56 15.90 -1.24 26.31
N LEU A 57 15.92 -2.08 25.27
CA LEU A 57 14.98 -3.21 25.14
C LEU A 57 15.31 -4.36 26.09
N THR A 58 16.59 -4.62 26.36
CA THR A 58 17.02 -5.57 27.39
C THR A 58 16.59 -5.09 28.77
N PHE A 59 16.70 -3.79 29.06
CA PHE A 59 16.19 -3.22 30.31
C PHE A 59 14.67 -3.38 30.43
N GLU A 60 13.91 -3.16 29.36
CA GLU A 60 12.47 -3.42 29.33
C GLU A 60 12.15 -4.90 29.64
N ALA A 61 12.87 -5.83 28.99
CA ALA A 61 12.68 -7.27 29.20
C ALA A 61 13.03 -7.68 30.63
N ALA A 62 14.17 -7.22 31.17
CA ALA A 62 14.59 -7.49 32.54
C ALA A 62 13.62 -6.92 33.57
N ALA A 63 13.11 -5.70 33.36
CA ALA A 63 12.09 -5.08 34.20
C ALA A 63 10.78 -5.89 34.21
N LYS A 64 10.33 -6.39 33.05
CA LYS A 64 9.15 -7.26 32.95
C LYS A 64 9.38 -8.63 33.60
N MET A 65 10.55 -9.23 33.44
CA MET A 65 10.91 -10.50 34.08
C MET A 65 10.94 -10.38 35.61
N LYS A 66 11.50 -9.28 36.14
CA LYS A 66 11.56 -9.03 37.58
C LYS A 66 10.18 -8.75 38.21
N THR A 67 9.30 -8.07 37.48
CA THR A 67 7.97 -7.70 38.00
C THR A 67 6.96 -8.84 37.93
N ARG A 68 6.99 -9.64 36.87
CA ARG A 68 6.02 -10.72 36.64
C ARG A 68 6.49 -12.10 37.08
N GLY A 69 7.76 -12.27 37.42
CA GLY A 69 8.39 -13.57 37.57
C GLY A 69 8.69 -14.21 36.21
N ILE A 70 9.72 -15.07 36.16
CA ILE A 70 10.15 -15.74 34.93
C ILE A 70 9.26 -16.97 34.64
N PHE A 71 9.10 -17.86 35.63
CA PHE A 71 8.41 -19.15 35.50
C PHE A 71 7.22 -19.36 36.45
N ILE A 72 7.14 -18.60 37.55
CA ILE A 72 6.20 -18.88 38.64
C ILE A 72 5.17 -17.75 38.71
N GLY A 73 3.91 -18.07 38.38
CA GLY A 73 2.74 -17.20 38.48
C GLY A 73 1.88 -17.17 37.21
N ASP A 74 0.56 -16.97 37.37
CA ASP A 74 -0.44 -16.98 36.27
C ASP A 74 -0.27 -15.86 35.23
N SER A 75 0.64 -14.92 35.49
CA SER A 75 1.02 -13.84 34.56
C SER A 75 2.52 -13.76 34.31
N SER A 76 3.23 -14.90 34.44
CA SER A 76 4.67 -15.02 34.20
C SER A 76 5.11 -14.50 32.83
N TYR A 77 6.36 -14.02 32.74
CA TYR A 77 6.89 -13.44 31.51
C TYR A 77 6.76 -14.37 30.30
N LEU A 78 7.07 -15.66 30.47
CA LEU A 78 7.04 -16.68 29.41
C LEU A 78 5.64 -17.23 29.08
N TYR A 79 4.60 -16.83 29.80
CA TYR A 79 3.23 -17.22 29.43
C TYR A 79 2.63 -16.27 28.38
N ASP A 80 3.08 -15.02 28.34
CA ASP A 80 2.60 -14.01 27.38
C ASP A 80 3.36 -14.14 26.04
N ARG A 81 2.65 -14.54 24.97
CA ARG A 81 3.22 -14.68 23.61
C ARG A 81 3.88 -13.39 23.11
N TRP A 82 3.44 -12.23 23.58
CA TRP A 82 4.07 -10.96 23.21
C TRP A 82 5.43 -10.75 23.84
N ASN A 83 5.65 -11.29 25.04
CA ASN A 83 6.96 -11.22 25.69
C ASN A 83 7.95 -12.18 25.02
N HIS A 84 7.49 -13.34 24.53
CA HIS A 84 8.31 -14.21 23.67
C HIS A 84 8.78 -13.49 22.42
N PHE A 85 7.87 -12.80 21.73
CA PHE A 85 8.22 -12.00 20.57
C PHE A 85 9.24 -10.90 20.92
N ASP A 86 9.02 -10.14 21.99
CA ASP A 86 9.96 -9.11 22.46
C ASP A 86 11.36 -9.70 22.75
N ALA A 87 11.44 -10.88 23.38
CA ALA A 87 12.70 -11.56 23.69
C ALA A 87 13.44 -12.02 22.43
N ILE A 88 12.72 -12.61 21.45
CA ILE A 88 13.29 -13.00 20.16
C ILE A 88 13.82 -11.78 19.41
N MET A 89 13.11 -10.65 19.44
CA MET A 89 13.58 -9.40 18.80
C MET A 89 14.87 -8.87 19.44
N VAL A 90 14.97 -8.90 20.78
CA VAL A 90 16.20 -8.50 21.49
C VAL A 90 17.37 -9.40 21.09
N LEU A 91 17.15 -10.71 21.03
CA LEU A 91 18.17 -11.68 20.61
C LEU A 91 18.65 -11.46 19.16
N ASN A 92 17.74 -11.15 18.23
CA ASN A 92 18.12 -10.79 16.85
C ASN A 92 18.95 -9.50 16.78
N ILE A 93 18.70 -8.51 17.64
CA ILE A 93 19.52 -7.30 17.71
C ILE A 93 20.93 -7.64 18.21
N TYR A 94 21.06 -8.48 19.24
CA TYR A 94 22.37 -8.94 19.71
C TYR A 94 23.16 -9.67 18.62
N PHE A 95 22.53 -10.58 17.87
CA PHE A 95 23.19 -11.23 16.74
C PHE A 95 23.64 -10.24 15.67
N SER A 96 22.82 -9.22 15.36
CA SER A 96 23.22 -8.16 14.43
C SER A 96 24.40 -7.32 14.93
N ILE A 97 24.47 -7.01 16.22
CA ILE A 97 25.58 -6.28 16.83
C ILE A 97 26.86 -7.12 16.77
N ILE A 98 26.78 -8.41 17.10
CA ILE A 98 27.92 -9.34 17.02
C ILE A 98 28.42 -9.40 15.58
N LEU A 99 27.53 -9.57 14.60
CA LEU A 99 27.88 -9.58 13.19
C LEU A 99 28.54 -8.27 12.74
N GLN A 100 27.98 -7.12 13.10
CA GLN A 100 28.53 -5.81 12.73
C GLN A 100 29.89 -5.55 13.41
N THR A 101 30.12 -6.12 14.60
CA THR A 101 31.44 -6.08 15.26
C THR A 101 32.48 -6.84 14.44
N PHE A 102 32.14 -8.03 13.95
CA PHE A 102 33.04 -8.81 13.08
C PHE A 102 33.29 -8.15 11.71
N GLU A 103 32.29 -7.47 11.14
CA GLU A 103 32.46 -6.66 9.92
C GLU A 103 33.36 -5.43 10.14
N LEU A 104 33.29 -4.79 11.32
CA LEU A 104 34.14 -3.64 11.68
C LEU A 104 35.60 -4.05 11.93
N ILE A 105 35.82 -5.23 12.52
CA ILE A 105 37.16 -5.79 12.75
C ILE A 105 37.79 -6.30 11.43
N GLY A 106 36.97 -6.52 10.39
CA GLY A 106 37.43 -7.01 9.09
C GLY A 106 37.59 -8.53 9.02
N ILE A 107 37.04 -9.28 9.99
CA ILE A 107 37.04 -10.76 9.97
C ILE A 107 36.06 -11.28 8.91
N ILE A 108 34.93 -10.57 8.72
CA ILE A 108 33.88 -10.94 7.78
C ILE A 108 33.80 -9.88 6.68
N ASN A 109 33.78 -10.33 5.42
CA ASN A 109 33.57 -9.46 4.27
C ASN A 109 32.19 -8.79 4.32
N LYS A 110 32.14 -7.52 3.91
CA LYS A 110 30.88 -6.73 3.87
C LYS A 110 29.78 -7.37 3.01
N TYR A 111 30.15 -8.11 1.98
CA TYR A 111 29.24 -8.81 1.05
C TYR A 111 29.07 -10.29 1.41
N SER A 112 28.96 -10.62 2.69
CA SER A 112 28.78 -12.00 3.14
C SER A 112 27.30 -12.34 3.30
N TYR A 113 26.93 -13.60 3.05
CA TYR A 113 25.57 -14.12 3.27
C TYR A 113 25.11 -14.01 4.73
N PHE A 114 26.02 -13.82 5.70
CA PHE A 114 25.68 -13.62 7.10
C PHE A 114 24.75 -12.42 7.35
N THR A 115 24.68 -11.45 6.43
CA THR A 115 23.73 -10.34 6.49
C THR A 115 22.27 -10.81 6.59
N ILE A 116 21.94 -12.00 6.08
CA ILE A 116 20.60 -12.64 6.19
C ILE A 116 20.14 -12.78 7.65
N ILE A 117 21.05 -12.91 8.62
CA ILE A 117 20.71 -12.98 10.07
C ILE A 117 19.95 -11.72 10.53
N ARG A 118 20.13 -10.59 9.84
CA ARG A 118 19.43 -9.33 10.13
C ARG A 118 18.00 -9.30 9.61
N SER A 119 17.61 -10.20 8.70
CA SER A 119 16.29 -10.24 8.07
C SER A 119 15.09 -10.32 9.03
N PRO A 120 15.14 -10.90 10.24
CA PRO A 120 14.00 -10.88 11.16
C PRO A 120 13.84 -9.57 11.94
N ARG A 121 14.87 -8.72 12.02
CA ARG A 121 14.84 -7.48 12.80
C ARG A 121 13.71 -6.51 12.42
N PRO A 122 13.33 -6.34 11.14
CA PRO A 122 12.26 -5.44 10.73
C PRO A 122 10.90 -5.74 11.38
N PHE A 123 10.66 -6.97 11.85
CA PHE A 123 9.46 -7.32 12.60
C PHE A 123 9.31 -6.49 13.88
N ILE A 124 10.36 -5.86 14.41
CA ILE A 124 10.28 -4.94 15.55
C ILE A 124 9.27 -3.80 15.32
N LEU A 125 8.98 -3.43 14.06
CA LEU A 125 7.96 -2.44 13.73
C LEU A 125 6.55 -2.86 14.21
N ILE A 126 6.27 -4.17 14.33
CA ILE A 126 5.01 -4.70 14.89
C ILE A 126 4.80 -4.21 16.33
N LYS A 127 5.88 -4.02 17.10
CA LYS A 127 5.80 -3.48 18.47
C LYS A 127 5.26 -2.05 18.49
N VAL A 128 5.64 -1.23 17.51
CA VAL A 128 5.13 0.14 17.32
C VAL A 128 3.64 0.08 16.98
N LEU A 129 3.27 -0.84 16.08
CA LEU A 129 1.91 -0.99 15.57
C LEU A 129 0.94 -1.63 16.58
N LYS A 130 1.43 -2.42 17.51
CA LYS A 130 0.64 -3.11 18.54
C LYS A 130 -0.34 -2.18 19.26
N THR A 131 -0.03 -0.89 19.42
CA THR A 131 -0.93 0.06 20.08
C THR A 131 -2.09 0.49 19.19
N PHE A 132 -1.83 0.66 17.90
CA PHE A 132 -2.86 0.97 16.89
C PHE A 132 -3.72 -0.27 16.59
N LEU A 133 -3.12 -1.46 16.69
CA LEU A 133 -3.76 -2.77 16.49
C LEU A 133 -4.39 -3.36 17.76
N LYS A 134 -4.53 -2.59 18.86
CA LYS A 134 -5.31 -3.04 20.03
C LYS A 134 -6.79 -3.03 19.68
N PHE A 135 -7.21 -4.03 18.93
CA PHE A 135 -8.62 -4.33 18.77
C PHE A 135 -9.19 -4.69 20.14
N LYS A 136 -10.27 -4.02 20.55
CA LYS A 136 -11.05 -4.36 21.75
C LYS A 136 -11.88 -5.63 21.51
N LEU A 137 -11.28 -6.65 20.90
CA LEU A 137 -11.96 -7.88 20.54
C LEU A 137 -11.60 -8.99 21.53
N PRO A 138 -12.59 -9.73 22.06
CA PRO A 138 -12.33 -10.92 22.85
C PRO A 138 -11.52 -11.94 22.06
N LYS A 139 -10.51 -12.55 22.71
CA LYS A 139 -9.60 -13.53 22.07
C LYS A 139 -10.34 -14.73 21.46
N SER A 140 -11.46 -15.15 22.05
CA SER A 140 -12.30 -16.25 21.56
C SER A 140 -12.92 -15.94 20.19
N GLN A 141 -13.35 -14.70 19.99
CA GLN A 141 -13.98 -14.28 18.73
C GLN A 141 -12.95 -14.04 17.62
N ILE A 142 -11.75 -13.53 17.94
CA ILE A 142 -10.66 -13.48 16.95
C ILE A 142 -10.31 -14.90 16.48
N LYS A 143 -10.28 -15.87 17.40
CA LYS A 143 -10.00 -17.27 17.06
C LYS A 143 -11.10 -17.87 16.18
N SER A 144 -12.37 -17.60 16.46
CA SER A 144 -13.47 -18.10 15.63
C SER A 144 -13.50 -17.44 14.24
N ILE A 145 -13.27 -16.12 14.16
CA ILE A 145 -13.13 -15.37 12.90
C ILE A 145 -11.99 -15.97 12.08
N LEU A 146 -10.79 -16.05 12.65
CA LEU A 146 -9.61 -16.51 11.93
C LEU A 146 -9.75 -17.97 11.49
N HIS A 147 -10.38 -18.83 12.30
CA HIS A 147 -10.64 -20.21 11.91
C HIS A 147 -11.61 -20.31 10.71
N ARG A 148 -12.72 -19.56 10.74
CA ARG A 148 -13.71 -19.55 9.65
C ARG A 148 -13.12 -18.98 8.36
N SER A 149 -12.48 -17.81 8.43
CA SER A 149 -11.82 -17.18 7.28
C SER A 149 -10.68 -18.04 6.73
N SER A 150 -9.88 -18.68 7.60
CA SER A 150 -8.82 -19.58 7.17
C SER A 150 -9.35 -20.81 6.45
N SER A 151 -10.51 -21.35 6.84
CA SER A 151 -11.13 -22.50 6.17
C SER A 151 -11.60 -22.13 4.75
N GLN A 152 -12.24 -20.96 4.58
CA GLN A 152 -12.66 -20.50 3.26
C GLN A 152 -11.46 -20.18 2.35
N ILE A 153 -10.45 -19.47 2.86
CA ILE A 153 -9.20 -19.19 2.13
C ILE A 153 -8.50 -20.50 1.75
N TYR A 154 -8.47 -21.50 2.64
CA TYR A 154 -7.91 -22.81 2.33
C TYR A 154 -8.64 -23.48 1.16
N ASN A 155 -9.98 -23.51 1.17
CA ASN A 155 -10.77 -24.09 0.08
C ASN A 155 -10.48 -23.40 -1.26
N VAL A 156 -10.42 -22.06 -1.29
CA VAL A 156 -10.08 -21.31 -2.51
C VAL A 156 -8.64 -21.55 -2.93
N THR A 157 -7.70 -21.65 -2.00
CA THR A 157 -6.29 -21.92 -2.30
C THR A 157 -6.14 -23.31 -2.92
N VAL A 158 -6.82 -24.32 -2.39
CA VAL A 158 -6.83 -25.68 -2.98
C VAL A 158 -7.46 -25.66 -4.38
N PHE A 159 -8.56 -24.93 -4.56
CA PHE A 159 -9.19 -24.75 -5.87
C PHE A 159 -8.26 -24.07 -6.88
N PHE A 160 -7.52 -23.04 -6.46
CA PHE A 160 -6.53 -22.36 -7.29
C PHE A 160 -5.35 -23.28 -7.65
N LEU A 161 -4.81 -24.01 -6.68
CA LEU A 161 -3.73 -24.98 -6.89
C LEU A 161 -4.15 -26.10 -7.85
N PHE A 162 -5.41 -26.54 -7.79
CA PHE A 162 -5.96 -27.52 -8.73
C PHE A 162 -5.93 -27.00 -10.17
N PHE A 163 -6.44 -25.78 -10.42
CA PHE A 163 -6.42 -25.20 -11.77
C PHE A 163 -5.01 -24.91 -12.28
N ILE A 164 -4.09 -24.42 -11.43
CA ILE A 164 -2.69 -24.25 -11.84
C ILE A 164 -2.09 -25.60 -12.23
N SER A 165 -2.28 -26.63 -11.41
CA SER A 165 -1.73 -27.97 -11.68
C SER A 165 -2.31 -28.56 -12.97
N LEU A 166 -3.61 -28.38 -13.22
CA LEU A 166 -4.28 -28.80 -14.45
C LEU A 166 -3.67 -28.12 -15.68
N TYR A 167 -3.55 -26.79 -15.66
CA TYR A 167 -2.95 -26.04 -16.76
C TYR A 167 -1.45 -26.29 -16.91
N ALA A 168 -0.75 -26.60 -15.82
CA ALA A 168 0.66 -26.97 -15.86
C ALA A 168 0.86 -28.30 -16.60
N ILE A 169 0.05 -29.31 -16.29
CA ILE A 169 0.09 -30.61 -16.98
C ILE A 169 -0.31 -30.43 -18.46
N LEU A 170 -1.39 -29.68 -18.74
CA LEU A 170 -1.78 -29.38 -20.12
C LEU A 170 -0.67 -28.64 -20.89
N GLY A 171 0.01 -27.68 -20.27
CA GLY A 171 1.08 -26.91 -20.89
C GLY A 171 2.26 -27.80 -21.29
N VAL A 172 2.69 -28.70 -20.40
CA VAL A 172 3.75 -29.68 -20.69
C VAL A 172 3.36 -30.58 -21.87
N GLN A 173 2.12 -31.07 -21.90
CA GLN A 173 1.65 -31.96 -22.96
C GLN A 173 1.41 -31.25 -24.30
N PHE A 174 1.00 -29.98 -24.28
CA PHE A 174 0.67 -29.22 -25.50
C PHE A 174 1.91 -28.63 -26.17
N PHE A 175 2.85 -28.11 -25.37
CA PHE A 175 3.98 -27.33 -25.87
C PHE A 175 5.33 -28.04 -25.73
N GLY A 176 5.59 -28.70 -24.60
CA GLY A 176 6.92 -29.24 -24.30
C GLY A 176 8.00 -28.15 -24.31
N SER A 177 9.22 -28.52 -24.73
CA SER A 177 10.36 -27.60 -24.71
C SER A 177 10.48 -26.73 -25.96
N LEU A 178 10.30 -25.42 -25.77
CA LEU A 178 10.48 -24.41 -26.82
C LEU A 178 11.97 -24.07 -26.94
N THR A 179 12.67 -24.69 -27.89
CA THR A 179 14.14 -24.60 -28.06
C THR A 179 14.58 -24.31 -29.50
N PHE A 180 13.63 -24.13 -30.42
CA PHE A 180 13.91 -23.88 -31.84
C PHE A 180 13.96 -22.38 -32.11
N HIS A 181 15.07 -21.91 -32.67
CA HIS A 181 15.32 -20.51 -33.01
C HIS A 181 15.81 -20.36 -34.46
N CYS A 182 15.57 -19.20 -35.06
CA CYS A 182 16.12 -18.85 -36.36
C CYS A 182 17.58 -18.41 -36.23
N VAL A 183 18.50 -19.19 -36.80
CA VAL A 183 19.95 -18.89 -36.84
C VAL A 183 20.43 -18.69 -38.26
N ARG A 184 21.48 -17.89 -38.42
CA ARG A 184 22.12 -17.68 -39.73
C ARG A 184 22.60 -19.01 -40.33
N ASN A 185 22.52 -19.11 -41.65
CA ASN A 185 22.99 -20.29 -42.37
C ASN A 185 24.50 -20.51 -42.15
N GLY A 186 24.88 -21.74 -41.78
CA GLY A 186 26.28 -22.13 -41.58
C GLY A 186 26.84 -21.85 -40.18
N THR A 187 26.03 -21.38 -39.23
CA THR A 187 26.45 -21.23 -37.83
C THR A 187 26.73 -22.59 -37.19
N ASP A 188 27.82 -22.67 -36.42
CA ASP A 188 28.14 -23.83 -35.60
C ASP A 188 27.23 -23.87 -34.35
N LEU A 189 26.51 -24.98 -34.18
CA LEU A 189 25.53 -25.15 -33.11
C LEU A 189 26.18 -25.25 -31.72
N ASN A 190 27.47 -25.58 -31.65
CA ASN A 190 28.19 -25.70 -30.39
C ASN A 190 28.68 -24.36 -29.84
N ASN A 191 28.73 -23.31 -30.65
CA ASN A 191 29.22 -21.99 -30.27
C ASN A 191 28.37 -20.87 -30.87
N VAL A 192 27.06 -20.92 -30.60
CA VAL A 192 26.12 -19.89 -31.06
C VAL A 192 26.37 -18.59 -30.29
N THR A 193 26.62 -17.51 -31.03
CA THR A 193 26.73 -16.16 -30.46
C THR A 193 25.44 -15.37 -30.65
N GLN A 194 25.27 -14.28 -29.90
CA GLN A 194 24.12 -13.39 -30.07
C GLN A 194 24.00 -12.80 -31.49
N SER A 195 25.12 -12.73 -32.23
CA SER A 195 25.16 -12.23 -33.61
C SER A 195 24.62 -13.22 -34.66
N ASP A 196 24.48 -14.49 -34.29
CA ASP A 196 23.97 -15.55 -35.15
C ASP A 196 22.44 -15.66 -35.11
N LEU A 197 21.82 -15.13 -34.06
CA LEU A 197 20.36 -15.09 -33.89
C LEU A 197 19.75 -13.97 -34.75
N MET A 198 18.51 -14.17 -35.18
CA MET A 198 17.73 -13.11 -35.82
C MET A 198 17.51 -11.95 -34.82
N ILE A 199 17.42 -10.71 -35.30
CA ILE A 199 17.13 -9.53 -34.48
C ILE A 199 15.74 -9.00 -34.88
N PRO A 200 14.72 -9.05 -33.98
CA PRO A 200 14.74 -9.66 -32.65
C PRO A 200 14.79 -11.20 -32.70
N ASP A 201 15.26 -11.81 -31.61
CA ASP A 201 15.28 -13.28 -31.50
C ASP A 201 13.87 -13.83 -31.66
N THR A 202 13.73 -14.81 -32.55
CA THR A 202 12.43 -15.34 -32.99
C THR A 202 12.49 -16.86 -32.99
N TYR A 203 11.48 -17.45 -32.36
CA TYR A 203 11.30 -18.88 -32.31
C TYR A 203 10.81 -19.39 -33.67
N CYS A 204 11.01 -20.67 -33.95
CA CYS A 204 10.61 -21.24 -35.22
C CYS A 204 10.13 -22.67 -35.08
N SER A 205 9.45 -23.16 -36.11
CA SER A 205 9.03 -24.55 -36.20
C SER A 205 9.82 -25.28 -37.27
N PRO A 206 10.33 -26.49 -36.98
CA PRO A 206 10.91 -27.35 -38.02
C PRO A 206 9.82 -28.01 -38.90
N THR A 207 8.55 -27.86 -38.53
CA THR A 207 7.41 -28.46 -39.25
C THR A 207 6.67 -27.39 -40.06
N LYS A 208 5.70 -27.80 -40.89
CA LYS A 208 4.92 -26.87 -41.73
C LYS A 208 4.12 -25.84 -40.91
N ASP A 209 3.80 -26.15 -39.66
CA ASP A 209 2.99 -25.31 -38.79
C ASP A 209 3.87 -24.46 -37.87
N GLY A 210 3.63 -23.15 -37.79
CA GLY A 210 4.41 -22.20 -36.98
C GLY A 210 5.14 -21.17 -37.85
N PHE A 211 6.10 -20.46 -37.25
CA PHE A 211 6.90 -19.47 -37.94
C PHE A 211 8.04 -20.12 -38.74
N HIS A 212 8.17 -19.70 -40.00
CA HIS A 212 9.23 -20.13 -40.91
C HIS A 212 10.28 -19.03 -41.02
N CYS A 213 11.54 -19.39 -40.81
CA CYS A 213 12.65 -18.45 -40.92
C CYS A 213 12.78 -17.90 -42.36
N PRO A 214 13.12 -16.61 -42.53
CA PRO A 214 13.33 -16.01 -43.85
C PRO A 214 14.60 -16.52 -44.52
N GLU A 215 14.77 -16.19 -45.82
CA GLU A 215 15.98 -16.53 -46.57
C GLU A 215 17.25 -16.03 -45.83
N ASN A 216 18.30 -16.86 -45.80
CA ASN A 216 19.53 -16.74 -45.00
C ASN A 216 19.49 -17.23 -43.54
N PHE A 217 18.32 -17.63 -43.04
CA PHE A 217 18.18 -18.23 -41.72
C PHE A 217 17.64 -19.66 -41.81
N THR A 218 18.09 -20.52 -40.90
CA THR A 218 17.59 -21.90 -40.74
C THR A 218 17.07 -22.11 -39.33
N CYS A 219 16.00 -22.89 -39.22
CA CYS A 219 15.44 -23.25 -37.93
C CYS A 219 16.27 -24.37 -37.31
N LYS A 220 16.91 -24.11 -36.16
CA LYS A 220 17.74 -25.08 -35.44
C LYS A 220 17.38 -25.10 -33.97
N LYS A 221 17.54 -26.27 -33.37
CA LYS A 221 17.43 -26.45 -31.92
C LYS A 221 18.70 -25.91 -31.26
N ILE A 222 18.55 -25.00 -30.30
CA ILE A 222 19.66 -24.43 -29.53
C ILE A 222 19.37 -24.64 -28.06
N GLU A 223 20.37 -25.15 -27.34
CA GLU A 223 20.32 -25.22 -25.88
C GLU A 223 21.05 -23.99 -25.32
N ILE A 224 20.30 -22.90 -25.24
CA ILE A 224 20.77 -21.65 -24.64
C ILE A 224 20.88 -21.84 -23.12
N GLN A 225 21.94 -21.29 -22.51
CA GLN A 225 22.10 -21.26 -21.05
C GLN A 225 20.84 -20.68 -20.37
N ARG A 226 20.41 -21.26 -19.25
CA ARG A 226 19.11 -20.92 -18.59
C ARG A 226 18.95 -19.42 -18.30
N ASN A 227 20.03 -18.73 -17.94
CA ASN A 227 20.03 -17.29 -17.65
C ASN A 227 19.69 -16.44 -18.89
N LEU A 228 20.00 -16.93 -20.09
CA LEU A 228 19.69 -16.27 -21.36
C LEU A 228 18.35 -16.73 -21.96
N ARG A 229 17.97 -18.00 -21.73
CA ARG A 229 16.71 -18.60 -22.22
C ARG A 229 15.49 -18.08 -21.44
N GLY A 230 15.70 -17.62 -20.20
CA GLY A 230 14.64 -17.27 -19.26
C GLY A 230 14.12 -18.48 -18.48
N TYR A 231 13.40 -18.21 -17.39
CA TYR A 231 12.87 -19.24 -16.47
C TYR A 231 11.49 -19.77 -16.85
N ASN A 232 10.80 -19.08 -17.77
CA ASN A 232 9.47 -19.48 -18.23
C ASN A 232 9.53 -20.51 -19.36
N GLY A 233 8.67 -21.52 -19.29
CA GLY A 233 8.60 -22.60 -20.24
C GLY A 233 7.82 -23.82 -19.75
N PHE A 234 7.63 -24.77 -20.65
CA PHE A 234 6.82 -25.98 -20.43
C PHE A 234 7.67 -27.26 -20.49
N ASP A 235 8.98 -27.14 -20.22
CA ASP A 235 9.95 -28.25 -20.22
C ASP A 235 9.57 -29.33 -19.18
N GLU A 236 9.33 -28.90 -17.92
CA GLU A 236 8.98 -29.76 -16.80
C GLU A 236 7.72 -29.27 -16.09
N ILE A 237 7.11 -30.11 -15.24
CA ILE A 237 5.90 -29.72 -14.50
C ILE A 237 6.15 -28.53 -13.55
N ALA A 238 7.33 -28.43 -12.95
CA ALA A 238 7.68 -27.33 -12.05
C ALA A 238 7.83 -25.99 -12.78
N THR A 239 8.54 -25.96 -13.91
CA THR A 239 8.68 -24.75 -14.75
C THR A 239 7.34 -24.35 -15.38
N SER A 240 6.53 -25.35 -15.76
CA SER A 240 5.19 -25.13 -16.28
C SER A 240 4.26 -24.56 -15.21
N PHE A 241 4.28 -25.10 -13.99
CA PHE A 241 3.49 -24.58 -12.85
C PHE A 241 3.82 -23.11 -12.58
N PHE A 242 5.11 -22.79 -12.59
CA PHE A 242 5.60 -21.43 -12.43
C PHE A 242 5.15 -20.50 -13.57
N SER A 243 5.29 -20.93 -14.83
CA SER A 243 4.86 -20.16 -16.01
C SER A 243 3.35 -19.94 -16.07
N VAL A 244 2.57 -20.93 -15.63
CA VAL A 244 1.11 -20.82 -15.51
C VAL A 244 0.72 -19.82 -14.43
N TYR A 245 1.40 -19.84 -13.28
CA TYR A 245 1.18 -18.87 -12.22
C TYR A 245 1.48 -17.44 -12.67
N GLU A 246 2.62 -17.23 -13.34
CA GLU A 246 2.95 -15.94 -13.95
C GLU A 246 1.89 -15.50 -14.95
N SER A 247 1.47 -16.41 -15.83
CA SER A 247 0.45 -16.10 -16.82
C SER A 247 -0.91 -15.78 -16.19
N ALA A 248 -1.27 -16.46 -15.09
CA ALA A 248 -2.48 -16.20 -14.32
C ALA A 248 -2.47 -14.82 -13.65
N SER A 249 -1.29 -14.27 -13.34
CA SER A 249 -1.13 -12.90 -12.83
C SER A 249 -1.33 -11.81 -13.91
N GLN A 250 -1.54 -12.21 -15.17
CA GLN A 250 -1.68 -11.35 -16.35
C GLN A 250 -0.41 -10.60 -16.76
N GLU A 251 0.74 -11.02 -16.25
CA GLU A 251 2.06 -10.48 -16.60
C GLU A 251 2.81 -11.44 -17.52
N GLY A 252 3.45 -10.91 -18.57
CA GLY A 252 4.34 -11.69 -19.46
C GLY A 252 3.70 -12.79 -20.33
N TRP A 253 2.43 -13.15 -20.10
CA TRP A 253 1.76 -14.27 -20.78
C TRP A 253 1.65 -14.10 -22.29
N VAL A 254 1.51 -12.86 -22.78
CA VAL A 254 1.39 -12.56 -24.21
C VAL A 254 2.69 -12.92 -24.94
N PHE A 255 3.84 -12.62 -24.34
CA PHE A 255 5.13 -12.98 -24.91
C PHE A 255 5.31 -14.50 -24.92
N LEU A 256 4.93 -15.20 -23.85
CA LEU A 256 4.96 -16.66 -23.82
C LEU A 256 4.02 -17.29 -24.86
N MET A 257 2.85 -16.68 -25.07
CA MET A 257 1.91 -17.08 -26.13
C MET A 257 2.52 -16.89 -27.52
N TYR A 258 3.17 -15.76 -27.81
CA TYR A 258 3.83 -15.54 -29.10
C TYR A 258 4.95 -16.56 -29.35
N ARG A 259 5.78 -16.85 -28.34
CA ARG A 259 6.78 -17.93 -28.43
C ARG A 259 6.16 -19.27 -28.78
N ALA A 260 4.98 -19.58 -28.21
CA ALA A 260 4.26 -20.80 -28.51
C ALA A 260 3.62 -20.81 -29.91
N ILE A 261 3.11 -19.67 -30.39
CA ILE A 261 2.55 -19.52 -31.75
C ILE A 261 3.62 -19.71 -32.82
N ASP A 262 4.82 -19.17 -32.58
CA ASP A 262 5.93 -19.27 -33.53
C ASP A 262 6.51 -20.69 -33.58
N SER A 263 6.44 -21.43 -32.47
CA SER A 263 7.01 -22.79 -32.36
C SER A 263 6.06 -23.91 -32.81
N LEU A 264 4.74 -23.72 -32.66
CA LEU A 264 3.73 -24.79 -32.75
C LEU A 264 2.43 -24.28 -33.42
N PRO A 265 1.50 -25.18 -33.80
CA PRO A 265 0.24 -24.77 -34.44
C PRO A 265 -0.52 -23.72 -33.60
N SER A 266 -0.83 -22.58 -34.21
CA SER A 266 -1.32 -21.39 -33.51
C SER A 266 -2.60 -21.63 -32.72
N TRP A 267 -3.48 -22.53 -33.18
CA TRP A 267 -4.73 -22.87 -32.49
C TRP A 267 -4.50 -23.45 -31.09
N ARG A 268 -3.41 -24.19 -30.86
CA ARG A 268 -3.08 -24.74 -29.53
C ARG A 268 -2.75 -23.63 -28.54
N ALA A 269 -1.93 -22.68 -28.98
CA ALA A 269 -1.55 -21.53 -28.17
C ALA A 269 -2.76 -20.63 -27.87
N TYR A 270 -3.56 -20.26 -28.89
CA TYR A 270 -4.77 -19.47 -28.67
C TYR A 270 -5.74 -20.16 -27.72
N PHE A 271 -6.06 -21.44 -27.95
CA PHE A 271 -6.97 -22.18 -27.09
C PHE A 271 -6.46 -22.20 -25.64
N TYR A 272 -5.21 -22.62 -25.43
CA TYR A 272 -4.63 -22.73 -24.09
C TYR A 272 -4.60 -21.39 -23.33
N PHE A 273 -4.05 -20.33 -23.93
CA PHE A 273 -3.87 -19.05 -23.24
C PHE A 273 -5.19 -18.31 -23.05
N ILE A 274 -6.12 -18.35 -24.01
CA ILE A 274 -7.44 -17.71 -23.86
C ILE A 274 -8.23 -18.40 -22.73
N THR A 275 -8.25 -19.74 -22.68
CA THR A 275 -8.95 -20.44 -21.60
C THR A 275 -8.24 -20.28 -20.26
N LEU A 276 -6.90 -20.26 -20.23
CA LEU A 276 -6.11 -19.99 -19.03
C LEU A 276 -6.47 -18.63 -18.43
N ILE A 277 -6.48 -17.56 -19.23
CA ILE A 277 -6.83 -16.21 -18.75
C ILE A 277 -8.28 -16.14 -18.28
N PHE A 278 -9.22 -16.76 -19.01
CA PHE A 278 -10.62 -16.79 -18.60
C PHE A 278 -10.84 -17.51 -17.25
N PHE A 279 -10.26 -18.71 -17.08
CA PHE A 279 -10.46 -19.49 -15.86
C PHE A 279 -9.58 -19.02 -14.69
N LEU A 280 -8.27 -18.87 -14.86
CA LEU A 280 -7.37 -18.54 -13.76
C LEU A 280 -7.37 -17.04 -13.43
N ALA A 281 -7.18 -16.18 -14.44
CA ALA A 281 -7.00 -14.75 -14.20
C ALA A 281 -8.32 -14.02 -13.92
N TRP A 282 -9.42 -14.42 -14.57
CA TRP A 282 -10.73 -13.79 -14.36
C TRP A 282 -11.58 -14.54 -13.31
N LEU A 283 -11.84 -15.83 -13.48
CA LEU A 283 -12.73 -16.56 -12.55
C LEU A 283 -12.07 -16.76 -11.18
N VAL A 284 -10.90 -17.43 -11.11
CA VAL A 284 -10.32 -17.81 -9.81
C VAL A 284 -9.88 -16.58 -9.00
N LYS A 285 -9.29 -15.56 -9.63
CA LYS A 285 -8.95 -14.29 -8.95
C LYS A 285 -10.19 -13.62 -8.34
N ASN A 286 -11.30 -13.58 -9.08
CA ASN A 286 -12.54 -12.98 -8.58
C ASN A 286 -13.20 -13.82 -7.47
N VAL A 287 -13.10 -15.15 -7.52
CA VAL A 287 -13.53 -16.02 -6.41
C VAL A 287 -12.74 -15.73 -5.15
N PHE A 288 -11.42 -15.51 -5.26
CA PHE A 288 -10.59 -15.13 -4.11
C PHE A 288 -11.06 -13.80 -3.50
N ILE A 289 -11.28 -12.78 -4.33
CA ILE A 289 -11.79 -11.47 -3.88
C ILE A 289 -13.16 -11.63 -3.21
N ALA A 290 -14.06 -12.43 -3.79
CA ALA A 290 -15.39 -12.68 -3.26
C ALA A 290 -15.35 -13.32 -1.85
N VAL A 291 -14.49 -14.33 -1.65
CA VAL A 291 -14.32 -14.96 -0.33
C VAL A 291 -13.76 -13.97 0.68
N ILE A 292 -12.79 -13.13 0.31
CA ILE A 292 -12.31 -12.10 1.23
C ILE A 292 -13.42 -11.10 1.56
N ILE A 293 -14.22 -10.65 0.59
CA ILE A 293 -15.37 -9.77 0.84
C ILE A 293 -16.37 -10.43 1.80
N GLU A 294 -16.66 -11.72 1.63
CA GLU A 294 -17.53 -12.47 2.56
C GLU A 294 -16.94 -12.52 3.97
N THR A 295 -15.64 -12.84 4.11
CA THR A 295 -14.98 -12.81 5.42
C THR A 295 -15.04 -11.43 6.06
N PHE A 296 -14.91 -10.35 5.28
CA PHE A 296 -15.03 -8.98 5.78
C PHE A 296 -16.46 -8.63 6.19
N ALA A 297 -17.45 -9.03 5.40
CA ALA A 297 -18.85 -8.87 5.71
C ALA A 297 -19.22 -9.63 7.00
N GLU A 298 -18.70 -10.84 7.20
CA GLU A 298 -18.89 -11.60 8.44
C GLU A 298 -18.22 -10.93 9.64
N ILE A 299 -16.97 -10.47 9.49
CA ILE A 299 -16.27 -9.70 10.52
C ILE A 299 -17.10 -8.48 10.91
N ARG A 300 -17.67 -7.78 9.92
CA ARG A 300 -18.55 -6.62 10.13
C ARG A 300 -19.84 -7.00 10.86
N VAL A 301 -20.53 -8.06 10.45
CA VAL A 301 -21.77 -8.51 11.11
C VAL A 301 -21.51 -8.86 12.56
N GLN A 302 -20.44 -9.59 12.85
CA GLN A 302 -20.05 -9.91 14.22
C GLN A 302 -19.67 -8.63 15.00
N PHE A 303 -18.96 -7.70 14.36
CA PHE A 303 -18.63 -6.40 14.94
C PHE A 303 -19.90 -5.60 15.27
N GLN A 304 -20.85 -5.52 14.35
CA GLN A 304 -22.11 -4.82 14.57
C GLN A 304 -22.98 -5.51 15.63
N GLN A 305 -22.96 -6.84 15.73
CA GLN A 305 -23.66 -7.56 16.81
C GLN A 305 -23.05 -7.27 18.20
N MET A 306 -21.75 -6.97 18.27
CA MET A 306 -21.08 -6.57 19.52
C MET A 306 -21.32 -5.10 19.91
N TRP A 307 -21.39 -4.21 18.93
CA TRP A 307 -21.47 -2.75 19.14
C TRP A 307 -22.86 -2.16 18.88
N GLY A 308 -23.79 -2.93 18.32
CA GLY A 308 -25.16 -2.52 18.01
C GLY A 308 -26.03 -2.18 19.23
N SER A 309 -25.48 -2.36 20.44
CA SER A 309 -26.10 -1.91 21.69
C SER A 309 -25.35 -0.76 22.38
N ILE A 310 -24.17 -0.34 21.89
CA ILE A 310 -23.31 0.65 22.56
C ILE A 310 -22.66 1.57 21.51
N GLU A 311 -23.42 2.52 20.96
CA GLU A 311 -22.96 3.86 20.50
C GLU A 311 -24.00 4.64 19.67
N VAL A 312 -25.30 4.36 19.79
CA VAL A 312 -26.32 5.35 19.42
C VAL A 312 -26.63 6.16 20.68
N THR A 313 -26.40 7.48 20.60
CA THR A 313 -26.75 8.54 21.58
C THR A 313 -25.67 9.00 22.57
N SER A 314 -24.48 9.42 22.11
CA SER A 314 -23.63 10.31 22.94
C SER A 314 -22.71 11.27 22.15
N GLY A 315 -23.07 11.61 20.92
CA GLY A 315 -22.25 12.54 20.10
C GLY A 315 -22.99 13.61 19.30
N ILE A 316 -24.30 13.45 19.06
CA ILE A 316 -25.04 14.32 18.13
C ILE A 316 -26.04 15.25 18.86
N GLU A 317 -26.37 15.02 20.13
CA GLU A 317 -27.36 15.85 20.86
C GLU A 317 -26.80 17.10 21.55
N ALA A 318 -25.50 17.38 21.48
CA ALA A 318 -24.91 18.52 22.20
C ALA A 318 -24.94 19.86 21.44
N THR A 319 -25.80 20.07 20.43
CA THR A 319 -25.90 21.41 19.77
C THR A 319 -27.30 21.94 19.45
N ASN A 320 -28.38 21.18 19.67
CA ASN A 320 -29.74 21.65 19.36
C ASN A 320 -30.64 21.58 20.60
N ILE A 321 -30.69 22.67 21.38
CA ILE A 321 -31.72 22.83 22.40
C ILE A 321 -32.95 23.45 21.73
N LEU A 322 -34.08 22.75 21.76
CA LEU A 322 -35.36 23.26 21.30
C LEU A 322 -35.92 24.22 22.37
N GLN A 323 -35.93 25.52 22.10
CA GLN A 323 -36.64 26.48 22.95
C GLN A 323 -38.04 26.72 22.36
N LYS A 324 -39.08 26.39 23.12
CA LYS A 324 -40.47 26.78 22.81
C LYS A 324 -40.57 28.29 22.95
N ALA A 325 -40.74 29.00 21.84
CA ALA A 325 -41.32 30.34 21.85
C ALA A 325 -42.84 30.19 21.76
N ASP A 326 -43.56 31.12 22.39
CA ASP A 326 -45.01 31.14 22.51
C ASP A 326 -45.76 30.64 21.26
N ASN A 327 -46.73 29.77 21.52
CA ASN A 327 -47.66 29.10 20.61
C ASN A 327 -47.31 29.12 19.11
N SER A 328 -46.83 27.96 18.65
CA SER A 328 -46.89 27.42 17.28
C SER A 328 -45.76 27.67 16.28
N THR A 329 -44.54 28.03 16.70
CA THR A 329 -43.36 27.86 15.82
C THR A 329 -42.14 27.32 16.57
N LEU A 330 -41.67 26.12 16.19
CA LEU A 330 -40.36 25.60 16.61
C LEU A 330 -39.28 26.21 15.72
N LYS A 331 -38.44 27.08 16.30
CA LYS A 331 -37.24 27.60 15.64
C LYS A 331 -36.02 26.82 16.13
N LEU A 332 -35.35 26.11 15.22
CA LEU A 332 -34.00 25.60 15.46
C LEU A 332 -33.03 26.79 15.52
N VAL A 333 -32.55 27.10 16.73
CA VAL A 333 -31.48 28.06 16.94
C VAL A 333 -30.20 27.27 17.18
N ASN A 334 -29.30 27.29 16.20
CA ASN A 334 -27.93 26.81 16.40
C ASN A 334 -27.27 27.68 17.48
N ILE A 335 -26.98 27.13 18.66
CA ILE A 335 -26.08 27.75 19.64
C ILE A 335 -24.64 27.49 19.15
N GLY A 336 -24.32 28.09 18.00
CA GLY A 336 -22.99 28.12 17.42
C GLY A 336 -22.37 29.49 17.66
N GLU A 337 -21.73 29.64 18.83
CA GLU A 337 -20.60 30.54 19.08
C GLU A 337 -20.74 32.01 18.60
N LYS A 338 -21.58 32.80 19.28
CA LYS A 338 -21.40 34.26 19.29
C LYS A 338 -20.26 34.64 20.27
N LYS A 339 -19.01 34.54 19.84
CA LYS A 339 -17.92 35.37 20.37
C LYS A 339 -17.33 36.15 19.21
N LYS A 340 -17.54 37.47 19.24
CA LYS A 340 -17.05 38.42 18.23
C LYS A 340 -15.51 38.28 18.14
N GLY A 341 -14.99 38.02 16.95
CA GLY A 341 -13.62 38.40 16.63
C GLY A 341 -13.44 39.91 16.77
N VAL A 342 -12.20 40.40 16.72
CA VAL A 342 -11.88 41.84 16.80
C VAL A 342 -12.40 42.62 15.59
N ALA A 343 -12.78 41.92 14.51
CA ALA A 343 -13.21 42.53 13.25
C ALA A 343 -14.62 43.17 13.29
N PRO A 344 -14.82 44.28 12.55
CA PRO A 344 -16.14 44.85 12.29
C PRO A 344 -17.10 43.84 11.66
N ALA A 345 -18.41 43.96 11.97
CA ALA A 345 -19.46 43.07 11.46
C ALA A 345 -19.55 43.02 9.91
N ILE A 346 -19.03 44.04 9.23
CA ILE A 346 -19.00 44.15 7.77
C ILE A 346 -18.09 43.07 7.15
N PHE A 347 -16.88 42.87 7.68
CA PHE A 347 -15.94 41.86 7.16
C PHE A 347 -16.46 40.45 7.36
N LEU A 348 -17.08 40.18 8.51
CA LEU A 348 -17.74 38.91 8.77
C LEU A 348 -18.86 38.64 7.75
N LYS A 349 -19.65 39.67 7.42
CA LYS A 349 -20.74 39.57 6.43
C LYS A 349 -20.22 39.35 5.00
N ILE A 350 -19.08 39.94 4.64
CA ILE A 350 -18.42 39.73 3.34
C ILE A 350 -17.90 38.29 3.22
N VAL A 351 -17.15 37.81 4.22
CA VAL A 351 -16.55 36.47 4.20
C VAL A 351 -17.61 35.36 4.20
N GLN A 352 -18.77 35.60 4.82
CA GLN A 352 -19.90 34.67 4.83
C GLN A 352 -20.78 34.76 3.57
N SER A 353 -20.54 35.73 2.67
CA SER A 353 -21.36 35.91 1.49
C SER A 353 -21.12 34.80 0.45
N PRO A 354 -22.17 34.31 -0.24
CA PRO A 354 -22.00 33.32 -1.30
C PRO A 354 -21.23 33.88 -2.50
N VAL A 355 -21.25 35.21 -2.68
CA VAL A 355 -20.52 35.91 -3.75
C VAL A 355 -19.01 35.80 -3.52
N PHE A 356 -18.53 36.03 -2.29
CA PHE A 356 -17.12 35.88 -1.94
C PHE A 356 -16.61 34.47 -2.21
N THR A 357 -17.35 33.44 -1.80
CA THR A 357 -17.00 32.05 -2.08
C THR A 357 -16.91 31.78 -3.58
N LYS A 358 -17.87 32.24 -4.39
CA LYS A 358 -17.83 32.08 -5.85
C LYS A 358 -16.62 32.77 -6.49
N ILE A 359 -16.28 33.98 -6.05
CA ILE A 359 -15.09 34.71 -6.54
C ILE A 359 -13.82 33.91 -6.26
N ILE A 360 -13.64 33.41 -5.04
CA ILE A 360 -12.48 32.59 -4.69
C ILE A 360 -12.38 31.37 -5.60
N MET A 361 -13.50 30.66 -5.82
CA MET A 361 -13.50 29.48 -6.69
C MET A 361 -13.10 29.79 -8.13
N ILE A 362 -13.54 30.93 -8.69
CA ILE A 362 -13.14 31.39 -10.02
C ILE A 362 -11.65 31.69 -10.07
N VAL A 363 -11.11 32.34 -9.03
CA VAL A 363 -9.67 32.65 -8.94
C VAL A 363 -8.83 31.37 -8.82
N VAL A 364 -9.28 30.38 -8.04
CA VAL A 364 -8.64 29.05 -7.96
C VAL A 364 -8.64 28.37 -9.33
N LEU A 365 -9.76 28.40 -10.05
CA LEU A 365 -9.87 27.83 -11.39
C LEU A 365 -8.91 28.52 -12.37
N ALA A 366 -8.85 29.86 -12.35
CA ALA A 366 -7.91 30.62 -13.17
C ALA A 366 -6.46 30.24 -12.87
N ASN A 367 -6.06 30.18 -11.59
CA ASN A 367 -4.72 29.75 -11.20
C ASN A 367 -4.38 28.33 -11.65
N THR A 368 -5.37 27.42 -11.60
CA THR A 368 -5.22 26.04 -12.07
C THR A 368 -4.94 26.01 -13.58
N ILE A 369 -5.70 26.79 -14.37
CA ILE A 369 -5.50 26.89 -15.82
C ILE A 369 -4.11 27.46 -16.12
N PHE A 370 -3.69 28.55 -15.46
CA PHE A 370 -2.35 29.10 -15.64
C PHE A 370 -1.25 28.10 -15.29
N THR A 371 -1.41 27.33 -14.21
CA THR A 371 -0.48 26.27 -13.84
C THR A 371 -0.42 25.15 -14.90
N ALA A 372 -1.55 24.78 -15.49
CA ALA A 372 -1.61 23.78 -16.54
C ALA A 372 -1.00 24.23 -17.87
N THR A 373 -0.95 25.54 -18.15
CA THR A 373 -0.34 26.09 -19.37
C THR A 373 1.19 26.12 -19.37
N ILE A 374 1.85 25.68 -18.29
CA ILE A 374 3.32 25.68 -18.21
C ILE A 374 3.89 24.64 -19.18
N GLU A 375 4.44 25.11 -20.29
CA GLU A 375 5.15 24.29 -21.28
C GLU A 375 6.66 24.28 -21.02
N HIS A 376 7.27 23.09 -21.06
CA HIS A 376 8.71 22.92 -20.94
C HIS A 376 9.34 22.84 -22.33
N THR A 377 9.89 23.96 -22.81
CA THR A 377 10.57 24.01 -24.10
C THR A 377 12.07 23.75 -23.96
N HIS A 378 12.67 22.99 -24.89
CA HIS A 378 14.13 22.77 -24.92
C HIS A 378 14.96 24.06 -25.16
N ASN A 379 14.34 25.14 -25.64
CA ASN A 379 15.00 26.43 -25.86
C ASN A 379 15.23 27.19 -24.55
N GLU A 380 16.46 27.14 -24.01
CA GLU A 380 16.80 27.72 -22.69
C GLU A 380 16.43 29.19 -22.51
N LYS A 381 16.57 30.03 -23.54
CA LYS A 381 16.26 31.47 -23.46
C LYS A 381 14.76 31.72 -23.34
N LEU A 382 13.96 30.99 -24.13
CA LEU A 382 12.51 31.07 -24.10
C LEU A 382 11.97 30.51 -22.77
N ASP A 383 12.53 29.39 -22.33
CA ASP A 383 12.19 28.76 -21.06
C ASP A 383 12.53 29.66 -19.86
N LYS A 384 13.68 30.34 -19.83
CA LYS A 384 14.01 31.36 -18.81
C LYS A 384 12.95 32.47 -18.74
N LYS A 385 12.58 33.05 -19.90
CA LYS A 385 11.58 34.12 -19.98
C LYS A 385 10.19 33.65 -19.53
N ASN A 386 9.77 32.47 -19.98
CA ASN A 386 8.50 31.88 -19.60
C ASN A 386 8.47 31.59 -18.08
N ARG A 387 9.55 31.04 -17.52
CA ARG A 387 9.65 30.76 -16.08
C ARG A 387 9.50 32.02 -15.22
N GLU A 388 10.17 33.11 -15.58
CA GLU A 388 10.03 34.38 -14.85
C GLU A 388 8.59 34.91 -14.91
N PHE A 389 7.94 34.78 -16.07
CA PHE A 389 6.55 35.17 -16.25
C PHE A 389 5.60 34.33 -15.39
N TYR A 390 5.71 33.00 -15.43
CA TYR A 390 4.90 32.10 -14.61
C TYR A 390 5.16 32.26 -13.11
N HIS A 391 6.40 32.53 -12.71
CA HIS A 391 6.74 32.80 -11.31
C HIS A 391 6.01 34.06 -10.81
N LYS A 392 6.03 35.16 -11.58
CA LYS A 392 5.30 36.40 -11.23
C LYS A 392 3.79 36.17 -11.10
N ILE A 393 3.21 35.40 -12.01
CA ILE A 393 1.78 35.03 -11.96
C ILE A 393 1.48 34.20 -10.71
N GLU A 394 2.31 33.21 -10.38
CA GLU A 394 2.11 32.37 -9.20
C GLU A 394 2.26 33.17 -7.90
N THR A 395 3.21 34.11 -7.84
CA THR A 395 3.33 35.04 -6.71
C THR A 395 2.07 35.89 -6.55
N LEU A 396 1.51 36.42 -7.65
CA LEU A 396 0.27 37.21 -7.63
C LEU A 396 -0.90 36.41 -7.05
N PHE A 397 -1.11 35.19 -7.53
CA PHE A 397 -2.16 34.32 -7.01
C PHE A 397 -1.93 33.94 -5.55
N THR A 398 -0.69 33.65 -5.15
CA THR A 398 -0.35 33.31 -3.77
C THR A 398 -0.64 34.47 -2.82
N ILE A 399 -0.28 35.71 -3.18
CA ILE A 399 -0.63 36.91 -2.40
C ILE A 399 -2.15 37.03 -2.23
N PHE A 400 -2.93 36.77 -3.29
CA PHE A 400 -4.39 36.81 -3.21
C PHE A 400 -4.94 35.79 -2.19
N PHE A 401 -4.41 34.56 -2.19
CA PHE A 401 -4.85 33.51 -1.25
C PHE A 401 -4.35 33.76 0.18
N ASP A 402 -3.18 34.36 0.36
CA ASP A 402 -2.69 34.77 1.68
C ASP A 402 -3.58 35.87 2.27
N LEU A 403 -4.00 36.85 1.45
CA LEU A 403 -4.98 37.86 1.85
C LEU A 403 -6.34 37.25 2.18
N GLU A 404 -6.81 36.28 1.41
CA GLU A 404 -8.04 35.53 1.70
C GLU A 404 -7.99 34.86 3.08
N ALA A 405 -6.88 34.15 3.38
CA ALA A 405 -6.67 33.48 4.65
C ALA A 405 -6.58 34.48 5.82
N LEU A 406 -5.85 35.59 5.65
CA LEU A 406 -5.74 36.66 6.64
C LEU A 406 -7.09 37.31 6.93
N LEU A 407 -7.90 37.59 5.90
CA LEU A 407 -9.25 38.15 6.07
C LEU A 407 -10.17 37.20 6.84
N LYS A 408 -10.08 35.89 6.59
CA LYS A 408 -10.82 34.86 7.33
C LYS A 408 -10.38 34.77 8.80
N ILE A 409 -9.07 34.78 9.05
CA ILE A 409 -8.49 34.76 10.41
C ILE A 409 -8.90 36.01 11.20
N PHE A 410 -8.81 37.19 10.57
CA PHE A 410 -9.20 38.47 11.17
C PHE A 410 -10.70 38.49 11.51
N SER A 411 -11.55 38.01 10.61
CA SER A 411 -13.01 38.03 10.78
C SER A 411 -13.52 37.06 11.85
N MET A 412 -13.00 35.83 11.89
CA MET A 412 -13.53 34.75 12.75
C MET A 412 -12.71 34.52 14.03
N GLY A 413 -11.49 35.06 14.09
CA GLY A 413 -10.52 34.78 15.15
C GLY A 413 -9.77 33.46 14.92
N PHE A 414 -8.47 33.44 15.26
CA PHE A 414 -7.58 32.31 14.98
C PHE A 414 -8.04 30.96 15.56
N LYS A 415 -8.59 30.96 16.79
CA LYS A 415 -9.08 29.73 17.45
C LYS A 415 -10.25 29.10 16.69
N ASN A 416 -11.20 29.91 16.23
CA ASN A 416 -12.37 29.41 15.50
C ASN A 416 -12.01 29.01 14.06
N TYR A 417 -11.04 29.73 13.48
CA TYR A 417 -10.49 29.41 12.17
C TYR A 417 -9.88 27.99 12.16
N ILE A 418 -8.97 27.69 13.09
CA ILE A 418 -8.31 26.37 13.17
C ILE A 418 -9.27 25.25 13.58
N ARG A 419 -10.38 25.53 14.26
CA ARG A 419 -11.35 24.49 14.64
C ARG A 419 -12.01 23.80 13.45
N ARG A 420 -12.07 24.46 12.28
CA ARG A 420 -12.69 23.92 11.05
C ARG A 420 -11.65 23.24 10.18
N SER A 421 -11.81 21.95 9.89
CA SER A 421 -10.88 21.15 9.08
C SER A 421 -10.58 21.74 7.70
N ILE A 422 -11.58 22.39 7.08
CA ILE A 422 -11.40 23.05 5.78
C ILE A 422 -10.47 24.27 5.87
N PHE A 423 -10.57 25.05 6.93
CA PHE A 423 -9.74 26.24 7.11
C PHE A 423 -8.30 25.87 7.51
N ILE A 424 -8.12 24.75 8.22
CA ILE A 424 -6.79 24.14 8.40
C ILE A 424 -6.17 23.80 7.04
N PHE A 425 -6.91 23.13 6.15
CA PHE A 425 -6.42 22.79 4.81
C PHE A 425 -6.08 24.03 3.98
N GLU A 426 -6.94 25.04 3.96
CA GLU A 426 -6.68 26.30 3.24
C GLU A 426 -5.45 27.04 3.79
N PHE A 427 -5.26 27.03 5.11
CA PHE A 427 -4.08 27.66 5.74
C PHE A 427 -2.79 26.89 5.46
N MET A 428 -2.85 25.56 5.47
CA MET A 428 -1.72 24.71 5.05
C MET A 428 -1.34 25.01 3.59
N LEU A 429 -2.31 25.14 2.68
CA LEU A 429 -2.06 25.51 1.30
C LEU A 429 -1.45 26.91 1.19
N ALA A 430 -2.00 27.90 1.88
CA ALA A 430 -1.47 29.27 1.90
C ALA A 430 0.01 29.27 2.30
N VAL A 431 0.33 28.77 3.50
CA VAL A 431 1.72 28.67 4.01
C VAL A 431 2.64 27.88 3.06
N GLY A 432 2.17 26.74 2.54
CA GLY A 432 2.95 25.92 1.62
C GLY A 432 3.25 26.63 0.30
N THR A 433 2.30 27.40 -0.23
CA THR A 433 2.49 28.17 -1.47
C THR A 433 3.28 29.46 -1.27
N THR A 434 3.21 30.09 -0.10
CA THR A 434 4.12 31.19 0.27
C THR A 434 5.55 30.68 0.34
N LEU A 435 5.77 29.50 0.94
CA LEU A 435 7.09 28.85 0.97
C LEU A 435 7.60 28.51 -0.44
N HIS A 436 6.72 28.03 -1.32
CA HIS A 436 7.05 27.76 -2.71
C HIS A 436 7.49 29.01 -3.50
N CYS A 437 6.95 30.18 -3.19
CA CYS A 437 7.28 31.43 -3.88
C CYS A 437 8.69 31.95 -3.58
N PHE A 438 9.37 31.46 -2.53
CA PHE A 438 10.77 31.85 -2.31
C PHE A 438 11.65 31.34 -3.45
N PRO A 439 12.55 32.18 -4.01
CA PRO A 439 13.41 31.80 -5.13
C PRO A 439 14.21 30.51 -4.89
N SER A 440 14.64 30.25 -3.65
CA SER A 440 15.39 29.04 -3.27
C SER A 440 14.53 27.76 -3.24
N PHE A 441 13.21 27.88 -3.13
CA PHE A 441 12.28 26.75 -3.02
C PHE A 441 11.35 26.60 -4.23
N TYR A 442 11.42 27.51 -5.20
CA TYR A 442 10.64 27.43 -6.43
C TYR A 442 11.02 26.17 -7.23
N ARG A 443 10.02 25.42 -7.71
CA ARG A 443 10.18 24.13 -8.43
C ARG A 443 10.82 22.99 -7.61
N SER A 444 10.80 23.09 -6.29
CA SER A 444 11.12 21.98 -5.39
C SER A 444 9.88 21.14 -5.08
N ALA A 445 9.95 20.26 -4.07
CA ALA A 445 8.78 19.54 -3.56
C ALA A 445 7.63 20.47 -3.12
N PHE A 446 7.90 21.75 -2.82
CA PHE A 446 6.84 22.70 -2.46
C PHE A 446 5.85 22.99 -3.62
N THR A 447 6.18 22.63 -4.86
CA THR A 447 5.28 22.68 -6.02
C THR A 447 4.00 21.85 -5.78
N TYR A 448 4.05 20.81 -4.94
CA TYR A 448 2.86 20.04 -4.57
C TYR A 448 1.76 20.91 -3.94
N PHE A 449 2.11 21.92 -3.14
CA PHE A 449 1.10 22.80 -2.52
C PHE A 449 0.37 23.67 -3.55
N GLN A 450 1.07 24.11 -4.59
CA GLN A 450 0.46 24.82 -5.72
C GLN A 450 -0.56 23.93 -6.43
N VAL A 451 -0.19 22.69 -6.75
CA VAL A 451 -1.08 21.75 -7.46
C VAL A 451 -2.25 21.29 -6.57
N LEU A 452 -2.02 21.07 -5.27
CA LEU A 452 -3.07 20.68 -4.32
C LEU A 452 -4.16 21.75 -4.16
N ARG A 453 -3.92 23.00 -4.60
CA ARG A 453 -4.92 24.06 -4.63
C ARG A 453 -6.14 23.69 -5.48
N VAL A 454 -5.96 22.86 -6.51
CA VAL A 454 -7.06 22.30 -7.34
C VAL A 454 -8.06 21.53 -6.50
N ALA A 455 -7.65 20.90 -5.39
CA ALA A 455 -8.56 20.17 -4.50
C ALA A 455 -9.61 21.08 -3.85
N ARG A 456 -9.40 22.41 -3.81
CA ARG A 456 -10.44 23.37 -3.37
C ARG A 456 -11.65 23.35 -4.31
N LEU A 457 -11.46 23.06 -5.61
CA LEU A 457 -12.54 22.93 -6.60
C LEU A 457 -13.51 21.79 -6.28
N LEU A 458 -13.06 20.75 -5.59
CA LEU A 458 -13.91 19.61 -5.19
C LEU A 458 -15.12 20.06 -4.37
N LYS A 459 -14.99 21.16 -3.62
CA LYS A 459 -16.07 21.74 -2.81
C LYS A 459 -17.08 22.58 -3.57
N SER A 460 -16.73 23.05 -4.76
CA SER A 460 -17.70 23.77 -5.61
C SER A 460 -18.77 22.85 -6.18
N ILE A 461 -18.54 21.53 -6.16
CA ILE A 461 -19.42 20.51 -6.69
C ILE A 461 -19.98 19.68 -5.52
N PRO A 462 -21.17 20.01 -4.98
CA PRO A 462 -21.74 19.31 -3.83
C PRO A 462 -21.91 17.82 -4.06
N LEU A 463 -22.19 17.41 -5.31
CA LEU A 463 -22.28 16.01 -5.70
C LEU A 463 -20.95 15.27 -5.42
N LEU A 464 -19.82 15.88 -5.79
CA LEU A 464 -18.50 15.28 -5.63
C LEU A 464 -18.03 15.34 -4.17
N GLU A 465 -18.32 16.41 -3.44
CA GLU A 465 -18.05 16.49 -2.00
C GLU A 465 -18.81 15.40 -1.24
N ASN A 466 -20.09 15.20 -1.54
CA ASN A 466 -20.91 14.15 -0.92
C ASN A 466 -20.40 12.75 -1.30
N PHE A 467 -19.99 12.55 -2.55
CA PHE A 467 -19.43 11.29 -3.02
C PHE A 467 -18.09 10.96 -2.35
N LEU A 468 -17.16 11.93 -2.25
CA LEU A 468 -15.88 11.77 -1.57
C LEU A 468 -16.06 11.52 -0.07
N SER A 469 -16.97 12.27 0.58
CA SER A 469 -17.30 12.05 1.99
C SER A 469 -17.85 10.64 2.23
N LYS A 470 -18.62 10.11 1.28
CA LYS A 470 -19.16 8.74 1.34
C LYS A 470 -18.07 7.69 1.09
N ILE A 471 -17.26 7.82 0.04
CA ILE A 471 -16.18 6.87 -0.28
C ILE A 471 -15.16 6.75 0.83
N PHE A 472 -14.69 7.88 1.35
CA PHE A 472 -13.65 7.87 2.38
C PHE A 472 -14.20 7.53 3.76
N GLY A 473 -15.51 7.71 3.96
CA GLY A 473 -16.21 7.37 5.19
C GLY A 473 -15.53 7.97 6.43
N PRO A 474 -15.64 7.30 7.59
CA PRO A 474 -14.84 7.66 8.76
C PRO A 474 -13.35 7.41 8.46
N GLY A 475 -12.56 8.50 8.38
CA GLY A 475 -11.12 8.42 8.03
C GLY A 475 -10.27 7.51 8.94
N LYS A 476 -10.77 7.13 10.12
CA LYS A 476 -10.14 6.12 10.99
C LYS A 476 -10.06 4.73 10.34
N LYS A 477 -11.11 4.29 9.62
CA LYS A 477 -11.16 2.96 8.98
C LYS A 477 -10.14 2.89 7.84
N LEU A 478 -10.27 3.78 6.85
CA LEU A 478 -9.37 3.81 5.70
C LEU A 478 -7.93 4.15 6.10
N GLY A 479 -7.72 5.12 7.01
CA GLY A 479 -6.39 5.49 7.49
C GLY A 479 -5.66 4.34 8.19
N SER A 480 -6.38 3.50 8.94
CA SER A 480 -5.80 2.29 9.55
C SER A 480 -5.37 1.26 8.50
N LEU A 481 -6.15 1.10 7.41
CA LEU A 481 -5.80 0.19 6.32
C LEU A 481 -4.56 0.69 5.55
N ILE A 482 -4.51 1.98 5.24
CA ILE A 482 -3.35 2.59 4.57
C ILE A 482 -2.11 2.44 5.43
N LEU A 483 -2.21 2.72 6.74
CA LEU A 483 -1.10 2.53 7.68
C LEU A 483 -0.65 1.05 7.72
N PHE A 484 -1.59 0.10 7.79
CA PHE A 484 -1.29 -1.32 7.76
C PHE A 484 -0.53 -1.71 6.48
N THR A 485 -1.01 -1.26 5.32
CA THR A 485 -0.40 -1.53 4.01
C THR A 485 1.00 -0.95 3.92
N MET A 486 1.18 0.31 4.33
CA MET A 486 2.49 0.96 4.37
C MET A 486 3.44 0.22 5.29
N CYS A 487 2.99 -0.22 6.46
CA CYS A 487 3.83 -1.00 7.36
C CYS A 487 4.19 -2.38 6.82
N LEU A 488 3.26 -3.07 6.15
CA LEU A 488 3.55 -4.33 5.48
C LEU A 488 4.63 -4.14 4.41
N LEU A 489 4.51 -3.10 3.59
CA LEU A 489 5.50 -2.75 2.58
C LEU A 489 6.85 -2.41 3.21
N LEU A 490 6.89 -1.58 4.27
CA LEU A 490 8.13 -1.22 4.97
C LEU A 490 8.85 -2.45 5.56
N ILE A 491 8.11 -3.36 6.20
CA ILE A 491 8.68 -4.59 6.78
C ILE A 491 9.23 -5.48 5.68
N THR A 492 8.43 -5.77 4.64
CA THR A 492 8.81 -6.68 3.56
C THR A 492 9.93 -6.12 2.68
N SER A 493 9.98 -4.80 2.49
CA SER A 493 11.09 -4.10 1.83
C SER A 493 12.40 -4.22 2.62
N SER A 494 12.33 -4.08 3.94
CA SER A 494 13.54 -4.25 4.75
C SER A 494 13.97 -5.72 4.84
N ILE A 495 13.03 -6.69 4.83
CA ILE A 495 13.35 -8.12 4.79
C ILE A 495 14.04 -8.47 3.47
N SER A 496 13.43 -8.12 2.34
CA SER A 496 14.00 -8.39 1.00
C SER A 496 15.36 -7.73 0.83
N MET A 497 15.52 -6.48 1.26
CA MET A 497 16.83 -5.82 1.28
C MET A 497 17.87 -6.62 2.07
N GLN A 498 17.57 -7.04 3.30
CA GLN A 498 18.53 -7.81 4.12
C GLN A 498 18.78 -9.23 3.58
N LEU A 499 17.85 -9.79 2.82
CA LEU A 499 18.02 -11.07 2.12
C LEU A 499 18.96 -10.95 0.91
N PHE A 500 19.00 -9.81 0.23
CA PHE A 500 19.66 -9.70 -1.07
C PHE A 500 20.80 -8.66 -1.16
N CYS A 501 20.97 -7.78 -0.17
CA CYS A 501 21.97 -6.70 -0.22
C CYS A 501 23.44 -7.15 -0.20
N PHE A 502 23.72 -8.44 0.04
CA PHE A 502 25.07 -9.01 -0.05
C PHE A 502 25.43 -9.44 -1.49
N ILE A 503 24.46 -9.53 -2.39
CA ILE A 503 24.65 -9.96 -3.78
C ILE A 503 25.12 -8.75 -4.59
N LYS A 504 26.28 -8.87 -5.24
CA LYS A 504 26.81 -7.84 -6.14
C LYS A 504 26.15 -8.00 -7.50
N GLY A 505 25.68 -6.92 -8.11
CA GLY A 505 24.99 -6.95 -9.41
C GLY A 505 23.48 -6.70 -9.28
N LEU A 506 22.88 -6.99 -8.12
CA LEU A 506 21.44 -6.85 -7.89
C LEU A 506 21.05 -5.45 -7.38
N GLU A 507 21.05 -4.46 -8.28
CA GLU A 507 20.80 -3.05 -7.95
C GLU A 507 19.46 -2.80 -7.21
N GLN A 508 18.45 -3.63 -7.48
CA GLN A 508 17.09 -3.51 -6.92
C GLN A 508 17.06 -3.56 -5.38
N PHE A 509 18.00 -4.26 -4.73
CA PHE A 509 17.99 -4.53 -3.28
C PHE A 509 19.23 -4.03 -2.54
N GLU A 510 20.11 -3.26 -3.20
CA GLU A 510 21.34 -2.73 -2.57
C GLU A 510 21.08 -1.71 -1.45
N THR A 511 19.98 -0.95 -1.56
CA THR A 511 19.62 0.12 -0.61
C THR A 511 18.12 0.09 -0.30
N PHE A 512 17.74 0.63 0.85
CA PHE A 512 16.34 0.61 1.29
C PHE A 512 15.36 1.29 0.31
N PRO A 513 15.64 2.49 -0.24
CA PRO A 513 14.71 3.11 -1.19
C PRO A 513 14.50 2.28 -2.46
N ARG A 514 15.56 1.64 -2.98
CA ARG A 514 15.45 0.76 -4.15
C ARG A 514 14.67 -0.50 -3.81
N ALA A 515 14.94 -1.13 -2.67
CA ALA A 515 14.19 -2.30 -2.21
C ALA A 515 12.71 -1.97 -1.99
N PHE A 516 12.40 -0.81 -1.42
CA PHE A 516 11.04 -0.32 -1.25
C PHE A 516 10.32 -0.15 -2.59
N MET A 517 10.97 0.48 -3.57
CA MET A 517 10.41 0.62 -4.91
C MET A 517 10.16 -0.73 -5.58
N SER A 518 11.10 -1.68 -5.45
CA SER A 518 10.96 -3.03 -6.01
C SER A 518 9.79 -3.80 -5.39
N MET A 519 9.66 -3.77 -4.06
CA MET A 519 8.53 -4.42 -3.37
C MET A 519 7.20 -3.71 -3.63
N PHE A 520 7.21 -2.39 -3.77
CA PHE A 520 6.03 -1.63 -4.18
C PHE A 520 5.60 -1.98 -5.61
N ARG A 521 6.56 -2.07 -6.54
CA ARG A 521 6.35 -2.51 -7.93
C ARG A 521 5.71 -3.90 -7.99
N ILE A 522 6.21 -4.85 -7.18
CA ILE A 522 5.62 -6.18 -7.05
C ILE A 522 4.19 -6.13 -6.47
N ALA A 523 3.94 -5.31 -5.43
CA ALA A 523 2.63 -5.16 -4.82
C ALA A 523 1.59 -4.54 -5.77
N MET A 524 2.03 -3.72 -6.72
CA MET A 524 1.20 -3.12 -7.77
C MET A 524 0.98 -4.05 -8.98
N ASN A 525 1.57 -5.26 -8.97
CA ASN A 525 1.55 -6.23 -10.08
C ASN A 525 2.12 -5.67 -11.39
N ASP A 526 3.11 -4.77 -11.33
CA ASP A 526 3.71 -4.17 -12.53
C ASP A 526 5.11 -4.74 -12.77
N GLY A 527 5.29 -5.67 -13.72
CA GLY A 527 6.61 -6.23 -14.03
C GLY A 527 7.30 -6.89 -12.83
N TRP A 528 6.52 -7.57 -11.97
CA TRP A 528 7.04 -8.27 -10.81
C TRP A 528 7.93 -9.47 -11.19
N THR A 529 7.65 -10.09 -12.34
CA THR A 529 8.43 -11.20 -12.90
C THR A 529 9.85 -10.77 -13.25
N GLU A 530 10.04 -9.55 -13.77
CA GLU A 530 11.37 -9.00 -14.06
C GLU A 530 12.21 -8.86 -12.80
N VAL A 531 11.64 -8.33 -11.72
CA VAL A 531 12.34 -8.17 -10.43
C VAL A 531 12.75 -9.54 -9.88
N MET A 532 11.87 -10.53 -9.99
CA MET A 532 12.15 -11.90 -9.56
C MET A 532 13.24 -12.55 -10.43
N TYR A 533 13.17 -12.43 -11.75
CA TYR A 533 14.17 -13.01 -12.66
C TYR A 533 15.55 -12.39 -12.46
N SER A 534 15.65 -11.06 -12.35
CA SER A 534 16.94 -10.42 -12.05
C SER A 534 17.54 -10.92 -10.74
N ALA A 535 16.73 -11.14 -9.71
CA ALA A 535 17.21 -11.71 -8.45
C ALA A 535 17.61 -13.19 -8.61
N MET A 536 16.86 -13.96 -9.39
CA MET A 536 17.14 -15.36 -9.67
C MET A 536 18.44 -15.55 -10.46
N ASP A 537 18.69 -14.70 -11.46
CA ASP A 537 19.90 -14.74 -12.30
C ASP A 537 21.17 -14.58 -11.46
N GLU A 538 21.18 -13.59 -10.56
CA GLU A 538 22.31 -13.33 -9.67
C GLU A 538 22.43 -14.41 -8.56
N VAL A 539 21.31 -14.95 -8.08
CA VAL A 539 21.31 -16.02 -7.06
C VAL A 539 21.74 -17.37 -7.64
N PHE A 540 21.64 -17.55 -8.96
CA PHE A 540 21.97 -18.81 -9.63
C PHE A 540 23.41 -19.29 -9.33
N GLU A 541 24.36 -18.37 -9.15
CA GLU A 541 25.74 -18.69 -8.78
C GLU A 541 25.86 -19.45 -7.45
N PHE A 542 24.92 -19.25 -6.53
CA PHE A 542 24.89 -19.95 -5.23
C PHE A 542 24.23 -21.33 -5.30
N GLY A 543 23.59 -21.67 -6.42
CA GLY A 543 23.01 -22.99 -6.71
C GLY A 543 21.48 -23.04 -6.73
N ILE A 544 20.95 -24.16 -7.25
CA ILE A 544 19.53 -24.37 -7.54
C ILE A 544 18.64 -24.26 -6.29
N PHE A 545 19.13 -24.66 -5.12
CA PHE A 545 18.35 -24.56 -3.88
C PHE A 545 17.99 -23.11 -3.53
N PHE A 546 18.97 -22.19 -3.62
CA PHE A 546 18.75 -20.78 -3.35
C PHE A 546 17.91 -20.10 -4.43
N LEU A 547 18.06 -20.54 -5.69
CA LEU A 547 17.20 -20.13 -6.80
C LEU A 547 15.72 -20.43 -6.50
N CYS A 548 15.41 -21.68 -6.14
CA CYS A 548 14.05 -22.09 -5.80
C CYS A 548 13.50 -21.34 -4.60
N LEU A 549 14.32 -21.12 -3.56
CA LEU A 549 13.93 -20.37 -2.37
C LEU A 549 13.61 -18.90 -2.70
N THR A 550 14.38 -18.29 -3.60
CA THR A 550 14.18 -16.92 -4.07
C THR A 550 12.88 -16.80 -4.87
N ALA A 551 12.61 -17.74 -5.79
CA ALA A 551 11.35 -17.79 -6.52
C ALA A 551 10.15 -17.95 -5.57
N LEU A 552 10.22 -18.89 -4.62
CA LEU A 552 9.18 -19.10 -3.62
C LEU A 552 8.94 -17.85 -2.76
N PHE A 553 9.99 -17.12 -2.39
CA PHE A 553 9.88 -15.87 -1.65
C PHE A 553 9.07 -14.81 -2.42
N PHE A 554 9.41 -14.58 -3.70
CA PHE A 554 8.72 -13.58 -4.52
C PHE A 554 7.27 -13.98 -4.84
N ILE A 555 7.02 -15.25 -5.18
CA ILE A 555 5.67 -15.79 -5.40
C ILE A 555 4.82 -15.65 -4.13
N PHE A 556 5.37 -16.02 -2.97
CA PHE A 556 4.65 -15.91 -1.70
C PHE A 556 4.31 -14.45 -1.39
N PHE A 557 5.26 -13.53 -1.59
CA PHE A 557 5.02 -12.11 -1.37
C PHE A 557 4.01 -11.52 -2.37
N HIS A 558 4.09 -11.90 -3.64
CA HIS A 558 3.13 -11.51 -4.66
C HIS A 558 1.72 -11.98 -4.29
N LEU A 559 1.56 -13.26 -3.92
CA LEU A 559 0.28 -13.82 -3.48
C LEU A 559 -0.24 -13.10 -2.23
N LEU A 560 0.63 -12.84 -1.24
CA LEU A 560 0.23 -12.13 -0.02
C LEU A 560 -0.29 -10.71 -0.33
N THR A 561 0.41 -9.96 -1.18
CA THR A 561 0.06 -8.57 -1.48
C THR A 561 -1.14 -8.46 -2.41
N ASN A 562 -1.11 -9.13 -3.55
CA ASN A 562 -2.17 -9.06 -4.55
C ASN A 562 -3.49 -9.67 -4.04
N SER A 563 -3.42 -10.78 -3.30
CA SER A 563 -4.62 -11.47 -2.84
C SER A 563 -5.19 -10.85 -1.56
N ILE A 564 -4.35 -10.42 -0.62
CA ILE A 564 -4.84 -9.85 0.66
C ILE A 564 -5.00 -8.33 0.56
N VAL A 565 -3.95 -7.58 0.23
CA VAL A 565 -3.99 -6.11 0.30
C VAL A 565 -5.02 -5.52 -0.66
N LEU A 566 -5.02 -5.93 -1.92
CA LEU A 566 -6.00 -5.43 -2.90
C LEU A 566 -7.44 -5.75 -2.46
N SER A 567 -7.68 -6.98 -2.02
CA SER A 567 -8.99 -7.41 -1.52
C SER A 567 -9.43 -6.64 -0.28
N LEU A 568 -8.50 -6.28 0.62
CA LEU A 568 -8.77 -5.42 1.77
C LEU A 568 -9.21 -4.01 1.36
N PHE A 569 -8.55 -3.41 0.37
CA PHE A 569 -8.94 -2.10 -0.15
C PHE A 569 -10.33 -2.14 -0.78
N VAL A 570 -10.61 -3.16 -1.60
CA VAL A 570 -11.94 -3.35 -2.20
C VAL A 570 -13.01 -3.52 -1.12
N ALA A 571 -12.76 -4.37 -0.12
CA ALA A 571 -13.71 -4.61 0.96
C ALA A 571 -14.00 -3.35 1.79
N VAL A 572 -12.98 -2.55 2.13
CA VAL A 572 -13.18 -1.31 2.90
C VAL A 572 -13.87 -0.22 2.09
N ILE A 573 -13.58 -0.10 0.79
CA ILE A 573 -14.28 0.84 -0.09
C ILE A 573 -15.75 0.42 -0.24
N LEU A 574 -16.01 -0.88 -0.39
CA LEU A 574 -17.37 -1.42 -0.48
C LEU A 574 -18.16 -1.15 0.83
N ASP A 575 -17.54 -1.36 2.00
CA ASP A 575 -18.13 -1.04 3.30
C ASP A 575 -18.47 0.45 3.45
N ASN A 576 -17.61 1.34 2.95
CA ASN A 576 -17.88 2.79 2.96
C ASN A 576 -18.98 3.20 1.95
N LEU A 577 -19.09 2.50 0.83
CA LEU A 577 -20.13 2.74 -0.19
C LEU A 577 -21.49 2.18 0.22
N GLU A 578 -21.50 1.09 0.99
CA GLU A 578 -22.70 0.57 1.62
C GLU A 578 -23.30 1.60 2.59
N LEU A 579 -24.63 1.67 2.61
CA LEU A 579 -25.31 2.47 3.63
C LEU A 579 -25.20 1.77 4.98
N ASP A 580 -24.99 2.54 6.05
CA ASP A 580 -25.10 2.02 7.42
C ASP A 580 -26.47 1.34 7.60
N GLU A 581 -26.48 0.17 8.24
CA GLU A 581 -27.70 -0.62 8.48
C GLU A 581 -28.77 0.17 9.25
N ASP A 582 -28.36 1.05 10.15
CA ASP A 582 -29.29 1.92 10.89
C ASP A 582 -29.99 2.90 9.94
N VAL A 583 -29.26 3.46 8.96
CA VAL A 583 -29.83 4.34 7.93
C VAL A 583 -30.71 3.56 6.97
N LYS A 584 -30.34 2.30 6.63
CA LYS A 584 -31.22 1.41 5.85
C LYS A 584 -32.52 1.13 6.60
N THR A 585 -32.44 0.80 7.89
CA THR A 585 -33.60 0.54 8.76
C THR A 585 -34.49 1.77 8.89
N ILE A 586 -33.90 2.96 9.13
CA ILE A 586 -34.65 4.22 9.19
C ILE A 586 -35.31 4.54 7.84
N LYS A 587 -34.62 4.33 6.71
CA LYS A 587 -35.22 4.50 5.37
C LYS A 587 -36.37 3.52 5.15
N GLN A 588 -36.21 2.25 5.52
CA GLN A 588 -37.28 1.25 5.42
C GLN A 588 -38.48 1.61 6.29
N LEU A 589 -38.26 2.07 7.52
CA LEU A 589 -39.31 2.57 8.42
C LEU A 589 -40.01 3.81 7.85
N LYS A 590 -39.26 4.73 7.24
CA LYS A 590 -39.82 5.93 6.61
C LYS A 590 -40.66 5.59 5.38
N THR A 591 -40.18 4.67 4.53
CA THR A 591 -40.93 4.16 3.37
C THR A 591 -42.19 3.43 3.82
N ARG A 592 -42.11 2.62 4.88
CA ARG A 592 -43.27 1.94 5.46
C ARG A 592 -44.26 2.96 6.02
N GLY A 593 -43.79 3.97 6.76
CA GLY A 593 -44.61 5.07 7.29
C GLY A 593 -45.34 5.88 6.22
N SER A 594 -44.66 6.23 5.12
CA SER A 594 -45.31 6.89 3.97
C SER A 594 -46.34 6.00 3.28
N SER A 595 -46.13 4.67 3.28
CA SER A 595 -47.10 3.71 2.74
C SER A 595 -48.37 3.65 3.60
N THR A 596 -48.22 3.67 4.93
CA THR A 596 -49.36 3.70 5.86
C THR A 596 -50.13 5.03 5.81
N GLU A 597 -49.44 6.16 5.62
CA GLU A 597 -50.10 7.46 5.40
C GLU A 597 -50.89 7.53 4.08
N ILE A 598 -50.43 6.83 3.04
CA ILE A 598 -51.16 6.69 1.77
C ILE A 598 -52.39 5.77 1.95
N GLN A 599 -52.26 4.69 2.72
CA GLN A 599 -53.39 3.80 3.02
C GLN A 599 -54.46 4.46 3.90
N GLN A 600 -54.09 5.34 4.84
CA GLN A 600 -55.06 6.11 5.65
C GLN A 600 -55.78 7.22 4.86
N LYS A 601 -55.24 7.66 3.71
CA LYS A 601 -55.87 8.66 2.84
C LYS A 601 -56.80 8.08 1.78
N LEU A 602 -56.87 6.76 1.64
CA LEU A 602 -57.88 6.12 0.81
C LEU A 602 -59.19 6.02 1.61
N PRO A 603 -60.33 6.51 1.10
CA PRO A 603 -61.60 6.41 1.81
C PRO A 603 -61.96 4.93 1.96
N CYS A 604 -62.25 4.46 3.18
CA CYS A 604 -62.87 3.16 3.39
C CYS A 604 -64.18 3.09 2.58
N PRO A 605 -64.32 2.18 1.60
CA PRO A 605 -65.59 2.01 0.89
C PRO A 605 -66.54 1.23 1.80
N GLY A 606 -67.34 1.94 2.59
CA GLY A 606 -68.37 1.28 3.39
C GLY A 606 -68.80 1.99 4.67
N ALA A 607 -69.16 3.26 4.59
CA ALA A 607 -70.10 3.84 5.55
C ALA A 607 -71.28 4.39 4.74
N LYS A 608 -72.26 3.53 4.45
CA LYS A 608 -73.58 3.95 3.98
C LYS A 608 -74.35 4.51 5.18
N ILE A 609 -74.91 5.70 4.97
CA ILE A 609 -75.96 6.36 5.75
C ILE A 609 -77.19 5.45 5.84
#